data_AF-A0AA39UXL9-F1
#
_entry.id   AF-A0AA39UXL9-F1
#
_cell.length_a   1.000
_cell.length_b   1.000
_cell.length_c   1.000
_cell.angle_alpha   90.00
_cell.angle_beta   90.00
_cell.angle_gamma   90.00
#
_symmetry.space_group_name_H-M   'P 1'
#
loop_
_entity.id
_entity.type
_entity.pdbx_description
1 polymer ?
#
loop_
_entity_poly.entity_id
_entity_poly.type
_entity_poly.pdbx_seq_one_letter_code
_entity_poly.pdbx_strand_id
1 'polypeptide(L)'
;MLFDEDPAMLVQSTMANFHIDTDKIAIGRINESLSTLQQARELRIREAESALKKLSRNLATMSQQHNETVASQNSIDHASHIVELDTQKFRIAKAASDLEIEGERLEQELEGLKSQLHELDVQGAEGDEAARARREVDDPIILKLKVYRSLGIDVEADSAGNYNKAVIRNNQKGDVHVVNIDLKFSRFFYSNYFWQTMQ
;
A
#
# COMPACT_ATOMS: atom_id res chain seq x y z
N MET A 1 -113.66 -32.04 43.14
CA MET A 1 -113.31 -33.30 42.45
C MET A 1 -113.40 -32.97 40.95
N LEU A 2 -112.48 -32.14 40.44
CA LEU A 2 -111.11 -32.40 39.97
C LEU A 2 -110.97 -32.80 38.48
N PHE A 3 -112.02 -32.75 37.64
CA PHE A 3 -111.86 -32.78 36.16
C PHE A 3 -113.06 -32.07 35.49
N ASP A 4 -112.88 -30.84 35.00
CA ASP A 4 -113.91 -30.04 34.29
C ASP A 4 -113.87 -30.25 32.75
N GLU A 5 -112.93 -31.03 32.23
CA GLU A 5 -112.85 -31.39 30.81
C GLU A 5 -113.20 -32.87 30.60
N ASP A 6 -114.01 -33.14 29.57
CA ASP A 6 -114.28 -34.49 29.11
C ASP A 6 -112.94 -35.17 28.73
N PRO A 7 -112.57 -36.29 29.37
CA PRO A 7 -111.31 -36.98 29.10
C PRO A 7 -111.11 -37.32 27.62
N ALA A 8 -112.19 -37.52 26.85
CA ALA A 8 -112.09 -37.74 25.40
C ALA A 8 -111.54 -36.51 24.65
N MET A 9 -111.94 -35.29 25.05
CA MET A 9 -111.47 -34.03 24.47
C MET A 9 -109.99 -33.76 24.79
N LEU A 10 -109.54 -34.10 26.01
CA LEU A 10 -108.13 -34.00 26.40
C LEU A 10 -107.26 -34.99 25.61
N VAL A 11 -107.73 -36.22 25.37
CA VAL A 11 -107.01 -37.20 24.53
C VAL A 11 -106.93 -36.71 23.08
N GLN A 12 -108.02 -36.18 22.54
CA GLN A 12 -108.02 -35.65 21.17
C GLN A 12 -107.10 -34.43 21.01
N SER A 13 -107.10 -33.50 21.99
CA SER A 13 -106.23 -32.32 21.96
C SER A 13 -104.76 -32.68 22.11
N THR A 14 -104.42 -33.65 22.97
CA THR A 14 -103.05 -34.14 23.12
C THR A 14 -102.57 -34.88 21.88
N MET A 15 -103.42 -35.68 21.22
CA MET A 15 -103.09 -36.30 19.93
C MET A 15 -102.88 -35.27 18.82
N ALA A 16 -103.71 -34.23 18.74
CA ALA A 16 -103.58 -33.19 17.71
C ALA A 16 -102.31 -32.34 17.89
N ASN A 17 -101.89 -32.10 19.14
CA ASN A 17 -100.69 -31.33 19.47
C ASN A 17 -99.40 -32.16 19.44
N PHE A 18 -99.47 -33.48 19.22
CA PHE A 18 -98.30 -34.35 19.16
C PHE A 18 -97.69 -34.37 17.74
N HIS A 19 -96.74 -33.46 17.49
CA HIS A 19 -96.15 -33.25 16.16
C HIS A 19 -94.95 -34.15 15.84
N ILE A 20 -95.21 -35.44 15.60
CA ILE A 20 -94.19 -36.46 15.29
C ILE A 20 -93.34 -36.10 14.06
N ASP A 21 -93.95 -35.53 13.02
CA ASP A 21 -93.24 -35.20 11.78
C ASP A 21 -92.19 -34.12 11.99
N THR A 22 -92.47 -33.13 12.85
CA THR A 22 -91.50 -32.07 13.19
C THR A 22 -90.29 -32.65 13.89
N ASP A 23 -90.49 -33.57 14.84
CA ASP A 23 -89.40 -34.25 15.55
C ASP A 23 -88.58 -35.14 14.62
N LYS A 24 -89.26 -35.84 13.69
CA LYS A 24 -88.59 -36.66 12.68
C LYS A 24 -87.70 -35.81 11.76
N ILE A 25 -88.17 -34.63 11.35
CA ILE A 25 -87.38 -33.67 10.56
C ILE A 25 -86.20 -33.14 11.40
N ALA A 26 -86.41 -32.83 12.68
CA ALA A 26 -85.36 -32.37 13.57
C ALA A 26 -84.25 -33.43 13.74
N ILE A 27 -84.61 -34.71 13.93
CA ILE A 27 -83.65 -35.82 13.98
C ILE A 27 -82.90 -35.96 12.65
N GLY A 28 -83.58 -35.79 11.51
CA GLY A 28 -82.92 -35.77 10.19
C GLY A 28 -81.84 -34.69 10.10
N ARG A 29 -82.16 -33.46 10.50
CA ARG A 29 -81.20 -32.34 10.53
C ARG A 29 -80.03 -32.58 11.48
N ILE A 30 -80.27 -33.21 12.62
CA ILE A 30 -79.22 -33.57 13.58
C ILE A 30 -78.26 -34.59 12.95
N ASN A 31 -78.77 -35.60 12.25
CA ASN A 31 -77.94 -36.60 11.57
C ASN A 31 -77.11 -35.98 10.44
N GLU A 32 -77.68 -35.08 9.65
CA GLU A 32 -76.93 -34.33 8.62
C GLU A 32 -75.82 -33.47 9.24
N SER A 33 -76.13 -32.80 10.36
CA SER A 33 -75.16 -31.99 11.10
C SER A 33 -74.04 -32.83 11.68
N LEU A 34 -74.36 -34.01 12.23
CA LEU A 34 -73.39 -34.97 12.74
C LEU A 34 -72.50 -35.53 11.63
N SER A 35 -73.09 -35.89 10.48
CA SER A 35 -72.32 -36.36 9.32
C SER A 35 -71.35 -35.30 8.81
N THR A 36 -71.81 -34.05 8.70
CA THR A 36 -70.97 -32.91 8.28
C THR A 36 -69.85 -32.67 9.28
N LEU A 37 -70.15 -32.70 10.58
CA LEU A 37 -69.15 -32.55 11.64
C LEU A 37 -68.11 -33.68 11.60
N GLN A 38 -68.54 -34.92 11.38
CA GLN A 38 -67.63 -36.06 11.27
C GLN A 38 -66.69 -35.90 10.08
N GLN A 39 -67.20 -35.52 8.91
CA GLN A 39 -66.38 -35.27 7.72
C GLN A 39 -65.35 -34.16 7.95
N ALA A 40 -65.77 -33.05 8.58
CA ALA A 40 -64.87 -31.95 8.93
C ALA A 40 -63.79 -32.41 9.92
N ARG A 41 -64.15 -33.23 10.91
CA ARG A 41 -63.21 -33.79 11.89
C ARG A 41 -62.20 -34.72 11.23
N GLU A 42 -62.64 -35.61 10.36
CA GLU A 42 -61.76 -36.51 9.61
C GLU A 42 -60.80 -35.75 8.69
N LEU A 43 -61.25 -34.65 8.08
CA LEU A 43 -60.36 -33.77 7.31
C LEU A 43 -59.29 -33.14 8.20
N ARG A 44 -59.68 -32.56 9.34
CA ARG A 44 -58.73 -31.93 10.28
C ARG A 44 -57.71 -32.92 10.85
N ILE A 45 -58.15 -34.14 11.15
CA ILE A 45 -57.26 -35.21 11.62
C ILE A 45 -56.23 -35.56 10.55
N ARG A 46 -56.67 -35.78 9.30
CA ARG A 46 -55.75 -36.08 8.18
C ARG A 46 -54.75 -34.95 7.92
N GLU A 47 -55.19 -33.70 8.01
CA GLU A 47 -54.30 -32.54 7.89
C GLU A 47 -53.25 -32.51 9.00
N ALA A 48 -53.67 -32.72 10.25
CA ALA A 48 -52.77 -32.74 11.40
C ALA A 48 -51.77 -33.90 11.32
N GLU A 49 -52.21 -35.10 10.93
CA GLU A 49 -51.33 -36.26 10.72
C GLU A 49 -50.30 -36.02 9.61
N SER A 50 -50.74 -35.42 8.49
CA SER A 50 -49.85 -35.04 7.39
C SER A 50 -48.80 -34.02 7.83
N ALA A 51 -49.21 -33.00 8.59
CA ALA A 51 -48.30 -32.00 9.14
C ALA A 51 -47.31 -32.63 10.13
N LEU A 52 -47.78 -33.49 11.04
CA LEU A 52 -46.95 -34.20 12.01
C LEU A 52 -45.91 -35.08 11.31
N LYS A 53 -46.32 -35.81 10.27
CA LYS A 53 -45.41 -36.67 9.49
C LYS A 53 -44.33 -35.86 8.76
N LYS A 54 -44.68 -34.69 8.22
CA LYS A 54 -43.69 -33.78 7.62
C LYS A 54 -42.72 -33.25 8.67
N LEU A 55 -43.22 -32.77 9.81
CA LEU A 55 -42.39 -32.24 10.87
C LEU A 55 -41.46 -33.31 11.45
N SER A 56 -41.95 -34.53 11.64
CA SER A 56 -41.16 -35.68 12.10
C SER A 56 -40.01 -36.02 11.15
N ARG A 57 -40.26 -36.02 9.83
CA ARG A 57 -39.19 -36.20 8.81
C ARG A 57 -38.16 -35.09 8.84
N ASN A 58 -38.61 -33.84 8.98
CA ASN A 58 -37.71 -32.69 9.09
C ASN A 58 -36.85 -32.76 10.35
N LEU A 59 -37.45 -33.11 11.49
CA LEU A 59 -36.73 -33.30 12.75
C LEU A 59 -35.67 -34.40 12.61
N ALA A 60 -36.04 -35.56 12.04
CA ALA A 60 -35.09 -36.64 11.80
C ALA A 60 -33.91 -36.20 10.93
N THR A 61 -34.18 -35.44 9.86
CA THR A 61 -33.14 -34.90 8.96
C THR A 61 -32.23 -33.91 9.70
N MET A 62 -32.79 -32.95 10.41
CA MET A 62 -32.02 -31.94 11.15
C MET A 62 -31.23 -32.57 12.30
N SER A 63 -31.79 -33.56 12.98
CA SER A 63 -31.08 -34.30 14.03
C SER A 63 -29.92 -35.10 13.46
N GLN A 64 -30.10 -35.72 12.30
CA GLN A 64 -29.01 -36.43 11.62
C GLN A 64 -27.91 -35.46 11.19
N GLN A 65 -28.26 -34.34 10.56
CA GLN A 65 -27.31 -33.30 10.18
C GLN A 65 -26.56 -32.73 11.39
N HIS A 66 -27.26 -32.52 12.50
CA HIS A 66 -26.64 -32.06 13.73
C HIS A 66 -25.63 -33.08 14.26
N ASN A 67 -26.01 -34.36 14.32
CA ASN A 67 -25.12 -35.42 14.78
C ASN A 67 -23.90 -35.59 13.85
N GLU A 68 -24.09 -35.48 12.53
CA GLU A 68 -23.00 -35.50 11.55
C GLU A 68 -22.07 -34.30 11.73
N THR A 69 -22.62 -33.10 11.94
CA THR A 69 -21.83 -31.88 12.17
C THR A 69 -21.03 -32.00 13.47
N VAL A 70 -21.67 -32.42 14.56
CA VAL A 70 -21.01 -32.63 15.85
C VAL A 70 -19.94 -33.71 15.76
N ALA A 71 -20.20 -34.82 15.06
CA ALA A 71 -19.20 -35.87 14.84
C ALA A 71 -18.05 -35.41 13.94
N SER A 72 -18.30 -34.54 12.96
CA SER A 72 -17.27 -33.97 12.09
C SER A 72 -16.39 -32.94 12.81
N GLN A 73 -16.94 -32.25 13.81
CA GLN A 73 -16.21 -31.26 14.59
C GLN A 73 -15.56 -31.89 15.81
N ASN A 74 -14.40 -32.50 15.59
CA ASN A 74 -13.45 -32.77 16.66
C ASN A 74 -12.91 -31.42 17.17
N SER A 75 -13.50 -30.90 18.25
CA SER A 75 -13.09 -29.63 18.88
C SER A 75 -11.58 -29.56 19.17
N ILE A 76 -10.96 -30.71 19.47
CA ILE A 76 -9.51 -30.83 19.70
C ILE A 76 -8.70 -30.61 18.42
N ASP A 77 -9.14 -31.18 17.29
CA ASP A 77 -8.47 -31.01 15.99
C ASP A 77 -8.64 -29.57 15.47
N HIS A 78 -9.80 -28.95 15.73
CA HIS A 78 -10.01 -27.55 15.39
C HIS A 78 -9.13 -26.61 16.22
N ALA A 79 -9.02 -26.86 17.53
CA ALA A 79 -8.15 -26.06 18.40
C ALA A 79 -6.66 -26.22 18.01
N SER A 80 -6.21 -27.44 17.68
CA SER A 80 -4.83 -27.66 17.23
C SER A 80 -4.56 -26.98 15.89
N HIS A 81 -5.52 -27.01 14.96
CA HIS A 81 -5.40 -26.31 13.68
C HIS A 81 -5.36 -24.79 13.82
N ILE A 82 -6.14 -24.21 14.74
CA ILE A 82 -6.06 -22.77 15.06
C ILE A 82 -4.67 -22.42 15.57
N VAL A 83 -4.13 -23.20 16.52
CA VAL A 83 -2.80 -22.95 17.07
C VAL A 83 -1.74 -23.06 15.97
N GLU A 84 -1.84 -24.05 15.09
CA GLU A 84 -0.93 -24.18 13.95
C GLU A 84 -0.99 -22.94 13.04
N LEU A 85 -2.18 -22.50 12.65
CA LEU A 85 -2.37 -21.30 11.84
C LEU A 85 -1.83 -20.04 12.53
N ASP A 86 -2.01 -19.90 13.84
CA ASP A 86 -1.44 -18.80 14.60
C ASP A 86 0.10 -18.84 14.57
N THR A 87 0.72 -20.01 14.74
CA THR A 87 2.19 -20.12 14.61
C THR A 87 2.68 -19.78 13.20
N GLN A 88 1.94 -20.18 12.16
CA GLN A 88 2.27 -19.86 10.77
C GLN A 88 2.12 -18.35 10.52
N LYS A 89 1.06 -17.73 11.03
CA LYS A 89 0.85 -16.27 10.97
C LYS A 89 2.00 -15.51 11.62
N PHE A 90 2.45 -15.91 12.81
CA PHE A 90 3.60 -15.30 13.46
C PHE A 90 4.90 -15.49 12.68
N ARG A 91 5.11 -16.68 12.10
CA ARG A 91 6.29 -16.95 11.27
C ARG A 91 6.32 -16.08 10.01
N ILE A 92 5.18 -15.96 9.33
CA ILE A 92 5.04 -15.12 8.13
C ILE A 92 5.23 -13.65 8.48
N ALA A 93 4.61 -13.16 9.57
CA ALA A 93 4.78 -11.79 10.02
C ALA A 93 6.23 -11.46 10.34
N LYS A 94 6.95 -12.38 11.00
CA LYS A 94 8.38 -12.23 11.26
C LYS A 94 9.19 -12.18 9.95
N ALA A 95 8.96 -13.12 9.03
CA ALA A 95 9.67 -13.14 7.76
C ALA A 95 9.41 -11.88 6.92
N ALA A 96 8.18 -11.35 6.94
CA ALA A 96 7.84 -10.08 6.30
C ALA A 96 8.61 -8.91 6.95
N SER A 97 8.64 -8.83 8.29
CA SER A 97 9.42 -7.80 8.99
C SER A 97 10.92 -7.89 8.71
N ASP A 98 11.48 -9.10 8.64
CA ASP A 98 12.91 -9.30 8.34
C ASP A 98 13.22 -8.84 6.90
N LEU A 99 12.31 -9.10 5.95
CA LEU A 99 12.43 -8.66 4.56
C LEU A 99 12.25 -7.14 4.39
N GLU A 100 11.37 -6.51 5.17
CA GLU A 100 11.19 -5.06 5.18
C GLU A 100 12.47 -4.36 5.67
N ILE A 101 13.07 -4.84 6.76
CA ILE A 101 14.34 -4.30 7.29
C ILE A 101 15.47 -4.43 6.25
N GLU A 102 15.58 -5.58 5.59
CA GLU A 102 16.59 -5.77 4.55
C GLU A 102 16.31 -4.91 3.30
N GLY A 103 15.05 -4.71 2.95
CA GLY A 103 14.63 -3.80 1.89
C GLY A 103 15.05 -2.36 2.17
N GLU A 104 14.75 -1.84 3.37
CA GLU A 104 15.17 -0.51 3.81
C GLU A 104 16.70 -0.36 3.80
N ARG A 105 17.43 -1.39 4.23
CA ARG A 105 18.91 -1.41 4.20
C ARG A 105 19.44 -1.30 2.77
N LEU A 106 18.90 -2.11 1.85
CA LEU A 106 19.31 -2.10 0.44
C LEU A 106 18.92 -0.79 -0.26
N GLU A 107 17.78 -0.20 0.07
CA GLU A 107 17.37 1.12 -0.44
C GLU A 107 18.33 2.22 0.01
N GLN A 108 18.77 2.21 1.27
CA GLN A 108 19.79 3.14 1.77
C GLN A 108 21.13 2.98 1.05
N GLU A 109 21.58 1.75 0.81
CA GLU A 109 22.80 1.47 0.04
C GLU A 109 22.68 1.97 -1.40
N LEU A 110 21.52 1.74 -2.03
CA LEU A 110 21.24 2.18 -3.40
C LEU A 110 21.25 3.71 -3.49
N GLU A 111 20.63 4.40 -2.53
CA GLU A 111 20.64 5.86 -2.48
C GLU A 111 22.05 6.43 -2.24
N GLY A 112 22.84 5.79 -1.37
CA GLY A 112 24.25 6.14 -1.18
C GLY A 112 25.08 5.99 -2.46
N LEU A 113 24.90 4.87 -3.18
CA LEU A 113 25.56 4.62 -4.47
C LEU A 113 25.11 5.61 -5.55
N LYS A 114 23.83 5.97 -5.59
CA LYS A 114 23.31 7.01 -6.50
C LYS A 114 23.93 8.37 -6.21
N SER A 115 24.05 8.74 -4.93
CA SER A 115 24.72 10.00 -4.54
C SER A 115 26.18 10.01 -4.98
N GLN A 116 26.91 8.91 -4.73
CA GLN A 116 28.32 8.79 -5.18
C GLN A 116 28.44 8.86 -6.70
N LEU A 117 27.56 8.18 -7.43
CA LEU A 117 27.53 8.23 -8.89
C LEU A 117 27.22 9.65 -9.39
N HIS A 118 26.29 10.34 -8.75
CA HIS A 118 25.99 11.74 -9.06
C HIS A 118 27.19 12.65 -8.79
N GLU A 119 27.91 12.46 -7.68
CA GLU A 119 29.14 13.20 -7.38
C GLU A 119 30.23 12.94 -8.43
N LEU A 120 30.40 11.69 -8.88
CA LEU A 120 31.34 11.31 -9.94
C LEU A 120 30.95 11.89 -11.31
N ASP A 121 29.67 11.85 -11.67
CA ASP A 121 29.15 12.46 -12.89
C ASP A 121 29.37 13.98 -12.91
N VAL A 122 29.21 14.64 -11.75
CA VAL A 122 29.51 16.08 -11.59
C VAL A 122 31.02 16.35 -11.67
N GLN A 123 31.86 15.47 -11.12
CA GLN A 123 33.33 15.59 -11.17
C GLN A 123 33.90 15.35 -12.57
N GLY A 124 33.24 14.54 -13.40
CA GLY A 124 33.63 14.22 -14.78
C GLY A 124 34.88 13.34 -14.87
N ALA A 125 35.06 12.68 -16.02
CA ALA A 125 36.14 11.70 -16.25
C ALA A 125 37.57 12.27 -16.20
N GLU A 126 37.72 13.60 -16.24
CA GLU A 126 39.03 14.28 -16.24
C GLU A 126 39.35 15.00 -14.93
N GLY A 127 38.47 14.98 -13.92
CA GLY A 127 38.71 15.67 -12.65
C GLY A 127 38.90 17.17 -12.87
N ASP A 128 37.79 17.87 -13.09
CA ASP A 128 37.68 19.33 -12.99
C ASP A 128 38.76 20.12 -13.77
N GLU A 129 38.90 19.86 -15.08
CA GLU A 129 39.65 20.75 -15.97
C GLU A 129 39.13 22.20 -15.89
N ALA A 130 37.84 22.39 -15.63
CA ALA A 130 37.21 23.69 -15.48
C ALA A 130 37.70 24.46 -14.24
N ALA A 131 37.91 23.81 -13.08
CA ALA A 131 38.50 24.48 -11.92
C ALA A 131 40.02 24.56 -11.98
N ARG A 132 40.71 23.65 -12.67
CA ARG A 132 42.15 23.85 -12.98
C ARG A 132 42.35 25.09 -13.85
N ALA A 133 41.57 25.23 -14.92
CA ALA A 133 41.61 26.40 -15.80
C ALA A 133 41.22 27.70 -15.07
N ARG A 134 40.25 27.68 -14.14
CA ARG A 134 39.92 28.84 -13.31
C ARG A 134 41.03 29.21 -12.32
N ARG A 135 41.69 28.24 -11.68
CA ARG A 135 42.83 28.50 -10.79
C ARG A 135 44.05 29.07 -11.53
N GLU A 136 44.30 28.66 -12.77
CA GLU A 136 45.37 29.25 -13.59
C GLU A 136 45.08 30.70 -14.02
N VAL A 137 43.81 31.06 -14.21
CA VAL A 137 43.39 32.42 -14.60
C VAL A 137 43.36 33.38 -13.42
N ASP A 138 43.11 32.89 -12.20
CA ASP A 138 42.97 33.72 -11.00
C ASP A 138 44.29 34.05 -10.26
N ASP A 139 45.44 33.50 -10.69
CA ASP A 139 46.73 33.87 -10.08
C ASP A 139 47.21 35.23 -10.64
N PRO A 140 47.21 36.32 -9.83
CA PRO A 140 47.66 37.64 -10.26
C PRO A 140 49.13 37.63 -10.70
N ILE A 141 49.94 36.65 -10.29
CA ILE A 141 51.33 36.51 -10.71
C ILE A 141 51.42 36.03 -12.16
N ILE A 142 50.59 35.05 -12.55
CA ILE A 142 50.54 34.51 -13.92
C ILE A 142 50.05 35.59 -14.90
N LEU A 143 49.04 36.36 -14.52
CA LEU A 143 48.56 37.52 -15.29
C LEU A 143 49.65 38.58 -15.47
N LYS A 144 50.37 38.94 -14.40
CA LYS A 144 51.50 39.89 -14.47
C LYS A 144 52.63 39.38 -15.36
N LEU A 145 52.98 38.10 -15.27
CA LEU A 145 54.00 37.48 -16.12
C LEU A 145 53.57 37.49 -17.59
N LYS A 146 52.30 37.24 -17.89
CA LYS A 146 51.75 37.31 -19.25
C LYS A 146 51.80 38.74 -19.80
N VAL A 147 51.52 39.75 -18.97
CA VAL A 147 51.68 41.16 -19.33
C VAL A 147 53.15 41.48 -19.63
N TYR A 148 54.08 41.14 -18.74
CA TYR A 148 55.52 41.42 -18.99
C TYR A 148 56.07 40.70 -20.23
N ARG A 149 55.63 39.47 -20.51
CA ARG A 149 55.97 38.76 -21.75
C ARG A 149 55.36 39.45 -22.98
N SER A 150 54.14 39.97 -22.88
CA SER A 150 53.52 40.74 -23.98
C SER A 150 54.22 42.08 -24.26
N LEU A 151 54.85 42.68 -23.24
CA LEU A 151 55.71 43.86 -23.40
C LEU A 151 57.09 43.52 -24.02
N GLY A 152 57.35 42.24 -24.33
CA GLY A 152 58.59 41.80 -24.97
C GLY A 152 59.76 41.55 -24.01
N ILE A 153 59.50 41.46 -22.69
CA ILE A 153 60.49 41.05 -21.70
C ILE A 153 60.37 39.54 -21.51
N ASP A 154 61.40 38.80 -21.90
CA ASP A 154 61.52 37.38 -21.58
C ASP A 154 62.70 37.17 -20.63
N VAL A 155 62.57 36.22 -19.71
CA VAL A 155 63.63 35.93 -18.73
C VAL A 155 64.10 34.51 -18.95
N GLU A 156 65.38 34.36 -19.29
CA GLU A 156 66.00 33.04 -19.45
C GLU A 156 66.56 32.57 -18.11
N ALA A 157 66.20 31.33 -17.74
CA ALA A 157 66.86 30.63 -16.65
C ALA A 157 68.20 30.06 -17.13
N ASP A 158 69.24 30.23 -16.33
CA ASP A 158 70.52 29.56 -16.54
C ASP A 158 70.40 28.05 -16.19
N SER A 159 71.40 27.25 -16.56
CA SER A 159 71.48 25.80 -16.33
C SER A 159 71.34 25.39 -14.85
N ALA A 160 71.54 26.34 -13.93
CA ALA A 160 71.38 26.19 -12.48
C ALA A 160 70.02 26.69 -11.93
N GLY A 161 69.08 27.08 -12.79
CA GLY A 161 67.74 27.56 -12.41
C GLY A 161 67.69 29.02 -11.92
N ASN A 162 68.79 29.76 -12.02
CA ASN A 162 68.85 31.18 -11.64
C ASN A 162 68.46 32.08 -12.83
N TYR A 163 67.59 33.07 -12.59
CA TYR A 163 67.11 34.02 -13.59
C TYR A 163 68.02 35.24 -13.71
N ASN A 164 69.19 35.05 -14.33
CA ASN A 164 70.21 36.09 -14.41
C ASN A 164 70.28 36.80 -15.78
N LYS A 165 69.45 36.40 -16.75
CA LYS A 165 69.43 36.97 -18.09
C LYS A 165 68.01 37.38 -18.49
N ALA A 166 67.84 38.64 -18.87
CA ALA A 166 66.62 39.16 -19.46
C ALA A 166 66.85 39.51 -20.93
N VAL A 167 65.94 39.09 -21.79
CA VAL A 167 65.92 39.39 -23.22
C VAL A 167 64.77 40.33 -23.49
N ILE A 168 65.08 41.53 -24.00
CA ILE A 168 64.09 42.57 -24.29
C ILE A 168 63.99 42.67 -25.80
N ARG A 169 62.78 42.44 -26.34
CA ARG A 169 62.48 42.54 -27.76
C ARG A 169 61.65 43.78 -28.01
N ASN A 170 62.20 44.75 -28.74
CA ASN A 170 61.45 45.92 -29.16
C ASN A 170 60.71 45.61 -30.48
N ASN A 171 59.40 45.35 -30.38
CA ASN A 171 58.57 45.00 -31.54
C ASN A 171 58.45 46.14 -32.58
N GLN A 172 58.76 47.39 -32.23
CA GLN A 172 58.67 48.54 -33.16
C GLN A 172 59.95 48.78 -33.97
N LYS A 173 61.12 48.55 -33.36
CA LYS A 173 62.44 48.76 -34.01
C LYS A 173 63.09 47.46 -34.50
N GLY A 174 62.61 46.29 -34.06
CA GLY A 174 63.15 44.99 -34.43
C GLY A 174 64.44 44.59 -33.71
N ASP A 175 64.89 45.39 -32.73
CA ASP A 175 66.10 45.16 -31.96
C ASP A 175 65.87 44.25 -30.76
N VAL A 176 66.86 43.40 -30.47
CA VAL A 176 66.87 42.48 -29.32
C VAL A 176 68.05 42.82 -28.41
N HIS A 177 67.74 43.21 -27.17
CA HIS A 177 68.74 43.50 -26.15
C HIS A 177 68.79 42.36 -25.13
N VAL A 178 69.96 41.72 -25.04
CA VAL A 178 70.24 40.71 -24.02
C VAL A 178 70.97 41.37 -22.86
N VAL A 179 70.35 41.40 -21.69
CA VAL A 179 70.89 42.02 -20.48
C VAL A 179 71.14 40.94 -19.44
N ASN A 180 72.40 40.80 -19.03
CA ASN A 180 72.75 39.99 -17.85
C ASN A 180 72.60 40.85 -16.60
N ILE A 181 71.74 40.44 -15.68
CA ILE A 181 71.45 41.14 -14.44
C ILE A 181 72.50 40.72 -13.41
N ASP A 182 73.48 41.59 -13.16
CA ASP A 182 74.50 41.44 -12.11
C ASP A 182 74.20 42.41 -10.95
N LEU A 183 74.60 42.03 -9.72
CA LEU A 183 74.43 42.81 -8.48
C LEU A 183 75.26 44.11 -8.45
N LYS A 184 76.12 44.33 -9.46
CA LYS A 184 77.00 45.49 -9.57
C LYS A 184 76.28 46.80 -9.91
N PHE A 185 75.09 46.73 -10.51
CA PHE A 185 74.31 47.90 -10.88
C PHE A 185 73.05 48.04 -10.02
N SER A 186 72.62 49.27 -9.78
CA SER A 186 71.42 49.52 -8.96
C SER A 186 70.16 49.10 -9.71
N ARG A 187 69.11 48.71 -8.95
CA ARG A 187 67.79 48.38 -9.53
C ARG A 187 67.24 49.54 -10.38
N PHE A 188 67.52 50.78 -9.98
CA PHE A 188 67.12 51.98 -10.72
C PHE A 188 67.79 52.10 -12.09
N PHE A 189 69.06 51.68 -12.20
CA PHE A 189 69.78 51.64 -13.48
C PHE A 189 69.13 50.66 -14.46
N TYR A 190 68.84 49.43 -14.01
CA TYR A 190 68.19 48.42 -14.86
C TYR A 190 66.77 48.82 -15.27
N SER A 191 65.97 49.38 -14.36
CA SER A 191 64.62 49.87 -14.70
C SER A 191 64.66 50.95 -15.78
N ASN A 192 65.53 51.96 -15.65
CA ASN A 192 65.66 53.01 -16.67
C ASN A 192 66.18 52.46 -18.00
N TYR A 193 67.14 51.54 -17.95
CA TYR A 193 67.66 50.89 -19.16
C TYR A 193 66.55 50.12 -19.89
N PHE A 194 65.74 49.33 -19.17
CA PHE A 194 64.63 48.58 -19.75
C PHE A 194 63.59 49.50 -20.40
N TRP A 195 63.20 50.58 -19.72
CA TRP A 195 62.26 51.57 -20.27
C TRP A 195 62.84 52.33 -21.48
N GLN A 196 64.13 52.67 -21.47
CA GLN A 196 64.78 53.32 -22.61
C GLN A 196 64.89 52.40 -23.83
N THR A 197 65.16 51.10 -23.63
CA THR A 197 65.22 50.12 -24.73
C THR A 197 63.86 49.80 -25.34
N MET A 198 62.76 50.11 -24.64
CA MET A 198 61.39 49.93 -25.14
C MET A 198 60.82 51.13 -25.90
N GLN A 199 61.47 52.29 -25.82
CA GLN A 199 61.11 53.52 -26.54
C GLN A 199 61.74 53.53 -27.95
#